data_AF-A0A6B3ESC1-F1
#
_entry.id   AF-A0A6B3ESC1-F1
#
_cell.length_a   1.000
_cell.length_b   1.000
_cell.length_c   1.000
_cell.angle_alpha   90.00
_cell.angle_beta   90.00
_cell.angle_gamma   90.00
#
_symmetry.space_group_name_H-M   'P 1'
#
loop_
_entity.id
_entity.type
_entity.pdbx_description
1 polymer ?
#
loop_
_entity_poly.entity_id
_entity_poly.type
_entity_poly.pdbx_seq_one_letter_code
_entity_poly.pdbx_strand_id
1 'polypeptide(L)' 'WLFEVLLGGPDAYRAHAEDYFETEVPAAAVRHVYDLRPLTREIVTALRADAELGALRADVVRTGYPH' A
#
# COMPACT_ATOMS: atom_id res chain seq x y z
N TRP A 1 -18.21 -7.58 1.70
CA TRP A 1 -17.31 -6.70 2.45
C TRP A 1 -15.83 -7.11 2.50
N LEU A 2 -15.42 -8.36 2.76
CA LEU A 2 -14.00 -8.75 2.50
C LEU A 2 -13.78 -9.18 1.03
N PHE A 3 -14.70 -9.96 0.48
CA PHE A 3 -14.58 -10.45 -0.91
C PHE A 3 -14.62 -9.33 -1.95
N GLU A 4 -15.34 -8.24 -1.69
CA GLU A 4 -15.41 -7.10 -2.62
C GLU A 4 -14.08 -6.35 -2.71
N VAL A 5 -13.34 -6.24 -1.61
CA VAL A 5 -12.00 -5.64 -1.60
C VAL A 5 -11.03 -6.49 -2.43
N LEU A 6 -11.09 -7.81 -2.25
CA LEU A 6 -10.21 -8.75 -2.95
C LEU A 6 -10.49 -8.80 -4.46
N LEU A 7 -11.74 -8.64 -4.86
CA LEU A 7 -12.17 -8.72 -6.27
C LEU A 7 -12.21 -7.35 -6.98
N GLY A 8 -12.28 -6.24 -6.22
CA GLY A 8 -12.49 -4.90 -6.76
C GLY A 8 -11.21 -4.12 -7.10
N GLY A 9 -10.03 -4.72 -6.91
CA GLY A 9 -8.75 -4.11 -7.31
C GLY A 9 -8.31 -2.94 -6.42
N PRO A 10 -7.40 -2.07 -6.91
CA PRO A 10 -6.75 -1.05 -6.08
C PRO A 10 -7.72 0.01 -5.55
N ASP A 11 -8.74 0.37 -6.32
CA ASP A 11 -9.71 1.39 -5.91
C ASP A 11 -10.65 0.87 -4.82
N ALA A 12 -11.03 -0.41 -4.87
CA ALA A 12 -11.81 -1.05 -3.81
C ALA A 12 -11.02 -1.20 -2.51
N TYR A 13 -9.73 -1.56 -2.61
CA TYR A 13 -8.85 -1.57 -1.44
C TYR A 13 -8.68 -0.17 -0.84
N ARG A 14 -8.49 0.85 -1.68
CA ARG A 14 -8.38 2.24 -1.23
C ARG A 14 -9.61 2.68 -0.46
N ALA A 15 -10.81 2.51 -1.03
CA ALA A 15 -12.06 2.91 -0.36
C ALA A 15 -12.21 2.20 1.00
N HIS A 16 -11.92 0.90 1.05
CA HIS A 16 -11.91 0.17 2.31
C HIS A 16 -10.88 0.69 3.31
N ALA A 17 -9.66 1.02 2.87
CA ALA A 17 -8.62 1.56 3.73
C ALA A 17 -8.97 2.97 4.24
N GLU A 18 -9.58 3.81 3.40
CA GLU A 18 -10.06 5.14 3.80
C GLU A 18 -11.15 5.05 4.87
N ASP A 19 -12.10 4.13 4.70
CA ASP A 19 -13.15 3.86 5.68
C ASP A 19 -12.59 3.26 6.97
N TYR A 20 -11.65 2.32 6.88
CA TYR A 20 -11.12 1.58 8.04
C TYR A 20 -10.16 2.42 8.90
N PHE A 21 -9.29 3.19 8.27
CA PHE A 21 -8.32 4.04 8.95
C PHE A 21 -8.83 5.47 9.18
N GLU A 22 -10.06 5.77 8.73
CA GLU A 22 -10.69 7.08 8.82
C GLU A 22 -9.79 8.21 8.29
N THR A 23 -9.05 7.93 7.21
CA THR A 23 -8.03 8.83 6.67
C THR A 23 -7.94 8.73 5.15
N GLU A 24 -7.62 9.82 4.47
CA GLU A 24 -7.44 9.80 3.03
C GLU A 24 -6.21 8.97 2.63
N VAL A 25 -6.36 8.09 1.65
CA VAL A 25 -5.29 7.22 1.19
C VAL A 25 -4.91 7.61 -0.24
N PRO A 26 -3.62 7.93 -0.53
CA PRO A 26 -3.22 8.35 -1.86
C PRO A 26 -3.41 7.26 -2.92
N ALA A 27 -4.34 7.48 -3.87
CA ALA A 27 -4.66 6.52 -4.92
C ALA A 27 -3.44 6.09 -5.75
N ALA A 28 -2.53 7.02 -6.06
CA ALA A 28 -1.30 6.72 -6.80
C ALA A 28 -0.37 5.77 -6.03
N ALA A 29 -0.33 5.88 -4.70
CA ALA A 29 0.49 5.02 -3.84
C ALA A 29 -0.12 3.61 -3.74
N VAL A 30 -1.44 3.51 -3.55
CA VAL A 30 -2.14 2.21 -3.55
C VAL A 30 -1.93 1.50 -4.87
N ARG A 31 -2.10 2.21 -6.00
CA ARG A 31 -1.90 1.63 -7.32
C ARG A 31 -0.45 1.21 -7.56
N HIS A 32 0.52 1.97 -7.07
CA HIS A 32 1.93 1.59 -7.13
C HIS A 32 2.20 0.26 -6.44
N VAL A 33 1.64 0.07 -5.24
CA VAL A 33 1.79 -1.18 -4.47
C VAL A 33 1.05 -2.33 -5.14
N TYR A 34 -0.17 -2.07 -5.64
CA TYR A 34 -0.99 -3.04 -6.34
C TYR A 34 -0.33 -3.57 -7.62
N ASP A 35 0.34 -2.69 -8.37
CA ASP A 35 1.05 -3.02 -9.60
C ASP A 35 2.40 -3.75 -9.35
N LEU A 36 2.70 -4.11 -8.09
CA LEU A 36 3.94 -4.77 -7.68
C LEU A 36 5.18 -4.02 -8.21
N ARG A 37 5.20 -2.70 -8.04
CA ARG A 37 6.39 -1.90 -8.31
C ARG A 37 7.29 -1.82 -7.07
N PRO A 38 8.62 -1.76 -7.22
CA PRO A 38 9.54 -1.64 -6.09
C PRO A 38 9.22 -0.43 -5.22
N LEU A 39 9.15 -0.63 -3.90
CA LEU A 39 8.81 0.45 -2.98
C LEU A 39 9.88 1.55 -3.01
N THR A 40 9.43 2.78 -3.19
CA THR A 40 10.28 3.97 -3.08
C THR A 40 10.02 4.71 -1.78
N ARG A 41 10.94 5.59 -1.39
CA ARG A 41 10.78 6.41 -0.18
C ARG A 41 9.52 7.26 -0.27
N GLU A 42 9.26 7.83 -1.44
CA GLU A 42 8.11 8.70 -1.71
C GLU A 42 6.79 7.94 -1.49
N ILE A 43 6.68 6.70 -1.97
CA ILE A 43 5.49 5.87 -1.80
C ILE A 43 5.27 5.49 -0.33
N VAL A 44 6.35 5.11 0.36
CA VAL A 44 6.29 4.74 1.78
C VAL A 44 5.85 5.93 2.63
N THR A 45 6.47 7.10 2.44
CA THR A 45 6.11 8.32 3.19
C THR A 45 4.70 8.82 2.85
N ALA A 46 4.23 8.62 1.61
CA ALA A 46 2.86 8.99 1.23
C ALA A 46 1.79 8.13 1.94
N LEU A 47 2.06 6.84 2.17
CA LEU A 47 1.14 5.94 2.87
C LEU A 47 1.26 6.06 4.40
N ARG A 48 2.46 6.32 4.90
CA ARG A 48 2.75 6.45 6.31
C ARG A 48 3.94 7.36 6.52
N ALA A 49 3.68 8.58 7.01
CA ALA A 49 4.70 9.61 7.16
C ALA A 49 5.83 9.22 8.14
N ASP A 50 5.52 8.40 9.14
CA ASP A 50 6.44 7.86 10.14
C ASP A 50 7.16 6.57 9.69
N ALA A 51 6.86 6.03 8.50
CA ALA A 51 7.50 4.83 8.01
C ALA A 51 8.87 5.10 7.36
N GLU A 52 9.84 4.23 7.66
CA GLU A 52 11.15 4.25 7.04
C GLU A 52 11.31 3.10 6.04
N LEU A 53 11.67 3.40 4.78
CA LEU A 53 11.90 2.38 3.74
C LEU A 53 12.98 1.36 4.16
N GLY A 54 14.01 1.79 4.89
CA GLY A 54 15.06 0.90 5.40
C GLY A 54 14.53 -0.18 6.34
N ALA A 55 13.57 0.18 7.20
CA ALA A 55 12.93 -0.74 8.14
C ALA A 55 12.07 -1.79 7.41
N LEU A 56 11.49 -1.44 6.26
CA LEU A 56 10.64 -2.34 5.46
C LEU A 56 11.43 -3.36 4.64
N ARG A 57 12.75 -3.22 4.51
CA ARG A 57 13.56 -4.06 3.61
C ARG A 57 13.47 -5.55 3.95
N ALA A 58 13.51 -5.89 5.24
CA ALA A 58 13.40 -7.28 5.68
C ALA A 58 12.02 -7.87 5.32
N ASP A 59 10.95 -7.08 5.47
CA ASP A 59 9.60 -7.51 5.14
C ASP A 59 9.37 -7.65 3.63
N VAL A 60 9.92 -6.74 2.83
CA VAL A 60 9.89 -6.82 1.36
C VAL A 60 10.51 -8.13 0.89
N VAL A 61 11.70 -8.49 1.39
CA VAL A 61 12.36 -9.76 1.06
C VAL A 61 11.55 -10.95 1.57
N ARG A 62 11.08 -10.90 2.82
CA ARG A 62 10.32 -12.00 3.45
C ARG A 62 9.01 -12.30 2.74
N THR A 63 8.33 -11.29 2.22
CA THR A 63 7.04 -11.42 1.52
C THR A 63 7.19 -11.70 0.02
N GLY A 64 8.43 -11.69 -0.51
CA GLY A 64 8.67 -11.82 -1.95
C GLY A 64 8.24 -10.60 -2.75
N TYR A 65 8.07 -9.46 -2.09
CA TYR A 65 7.71 -8.21 -2.75
C TYR A 65 8.92 -7.68 -3.56
N PRO A 66 8.68 -7.06 -4.73
CA PRO A 66 9.73 -6.47 -5.56
C PRO A 66 10.62 -5.47 -4.78
N HIS A 67 11.94 -5.59 -4.95
CA HIS A 67 12.96 -4.77 -4.28
C HIS A 67 13.98 -4.20 -5.26
#